data_AF-A0AAX4IXG1-F1
#
_entry.id   AF-A0AAX4IXG1-F1
#
_cell.length_a   1.000
_cell.length_b   1.000
_cell.length_c   1.000
_cell.angle_alpha   90.00
_cell.angle_beta   90.00
_cell.angle_gamma   90.00
#
_symmetry.space_group_name_H-M   'P 1'
#
loop_
_entity.id
_entity.type
_entity.pdbx_description
1 polymer ?
#
loop_
_entity_poly.entity_id
_entity_poly.type
_entity_poly.pdbx_seq_one_letter_code
_entity_poly.pdbx_strand_id
1 'polypeptide(L)'
;MAIFEPANCTVGPDVPVASDGGVAGRGVILAAIITAGVSLVLSMSIIVHEMYDNPSRIRRKLLNSYSDQQLLISIGISCVGLAKVHEMVPYHFFIIWMLTNMSLAVHNATLLALARDFRRDWVLRWLRQILMLLSLSLNTTYGVFILQGVSSNMQESKLPVACVWIVGDAGKGSQTGLSYFGTISVIAANIIVFILASWYLHHKGFRRTRLSRAFQVVGTLIMMASAIGAATRVIIASDAWGNGPAYELQDDGEKRWGFGQLLSMLVLIFPLVSMTEIIRGEIGVKECDLSSNTGSDTEMGNYRGSVNSSSQGLVFFGVQNNSFK
;
A
#
# COMPACT_ATOMS: atom_id res chain seq x y z
N MET A 1 -15.81 6.20 28.57
CA MET A 1 -15.33 6.01 27.18
C MET A 1 -16.34 6.64 26.25
N ALA A 2 -16.16 7.93 25.95
CA ALA A 2 -17.01 8.68 25.03
C ALA A 2 -16.51 8.40 23.60
N ILE A 3 -17.07 7.38 22.95
CA ILE A 3 -16.71 6.96 21.58
C ILE A 3 -17.52 7.75 20.53
N PHE A 4 -18.45 8.60 20.96
CA PHE A 4 -19.33 9.39 20.09
C PHE A 4 -19.58 10.79 20.63
N GLU A 5 -18.53 11.55 20.96
CA GLU A 5 -18.74 13.00 21.05
C GLU A 5 -18.96 13.53 19.62
N PRO A 6 -20.08 14.26 19.38
CA PRO A 6 -20.36 14.80 18.05
C PRO A 6 -19.24 15.77 17.66
N ALA A 7 -18.80 15.70 16.39
CA ALA A 7 -17.79 16.62 15.90
C ALA A 7 -18.26 18.06 16.10
N ASN A 8 -17.39 18.91 16.66
CA ASN A 8 -17.71 20.31 16.85
C ASN A 8 -17.62 21.03 15.49
N CYS A 9 -18.75 21.14 14.80
CA CYS A 9 -18.85 21.72 13.46
C CYS A 9 -19.21 23.21 13.46
N THR A 10 -19.13 23.88 14.62
CA THR A 10 -19.47 25.29 14.79
C THR A 10 -18.27 26.17 15.12
N VAL A 11 -17.05 25.59 15.18
CA VAL A 11 -15.84 26.35 15.53
C VAL A 11 -15.44 27.30 14.41
N GLY A 12 -15.21 28.56 14.78
CA GLY A 12 -14.86 29.64 13.88
C GLY A 12 -13.47 29.51 13.23
N PRO A 13 -13.14 30.37 12.25
CA PRO A 13 -11.93 30.31 11.43
C PRO A 13 -10.59 30.48 12.19
N ASP A 14 -10.65 30.84 13.48
CA ASP A 14 -9.49 31.23 14.30
C ASP A 14 -8.89 30.08 15.13
N VAL A 15 -9.43 28.87 15.04
CA VAL A 15 -8.84 27.71 15.72
C VAL A 15 -7.57 27.27 14.99
N PRO A 16 -6.41 27.23 15.67
CA PRO A 16 -5.19 26.74 15.07
C PRO A 16 -5.30 25.23 14.82
N VAL A 17 -4.95 24.79 13.61
CA VAL A 17 -4.94 23.37 13.23
C VAL A 17 -3.55 22.82 13.50
N ALA A 18 -3.45 21.82 14.38
CA ALA A 18 -2.21 21.12 14.65
C ALA A 18 -1.79 20.26 13.45
N SER A 19 -0.49 20.20 13.17
CA SER A 19 0.08 19.31 12.16
C SER A 19 0.12 17.87 12.67
N ASP A 20 -0.04 16.89 11.77
CA ASP A 20 0.09 15.47 12.09
C ASP A 20 1.28 14.89 11.34
N GLY A 21 2.48 15.13 11.89
CA GLY A 21 3.74 14.61 11.36
C GLY A 21 3.84 13.08 11.37
N GLY A 22 2.92 12.36 12.03
CA GLY A 22 2.83 10.90 11.96
C GLY A 22 2.12 10.39 10.70
N VAL A 23 1.34 11.26 10.04
CA VAL A 23 0.53 10.94 8.86
C VAL A 23 1.03 11.66 7.62
N ALA A 24 1.15 13.00 7.69
CA ALA A 24 1.60 13.86 6.60
C ALA A 24 3.07 14.28 6.75
N GLY A 25 3.81 13.61 7.63
CA GLY A 25 5.22 13.86 7.85
C GLY A 25 6.09 13.55 6.64
N ARG A 26 7.15 14.35 6.46
CA ARG A 26 8.09 14.20 5.35
C ARG A 26 8.66 12.79 5.23
N GLY A 27 9.08 12.18 6.34
CA GLY A 27 9.64 10.83 6.32
C GLY A 27 8.62 9.74 5.97
N VAL A 28 7.35 9.89 6.38
CA VAL A 28 6.28 8.91 6.07
C VAL A 28 5.98 8.92 4.58
N ILE A 29 5.79 10.11 4.01
CA ILE A 29 5.51 10.28 2.58
C ILE A 29 6.69 9.79 1.75
N LEU A 30 7.93 10.15 2.09
CA LEU A 30 9.11 9.67 1.37
C LEU A 30 9.28 8.15 1.47
N ALA A 31 9.11 7.57 2.66
CA ALA A 31 9.21 6.12 2.84
C ALA A 31 8.17 5.38 1.97
N ALA A 32 6.94 5.88 1.93
CA ALA A 32 5.90 5.32 1.07
C ALA A 32 6.27 5.43 -0.42
N ILE A 33 6.74 6.59 -0.89
CA ILE A 33 7.12 6.82 -2.30
C ILE A 33 8.28 5.91 -2.69
N ILE A 34 9.32 5.82 -1.86
CA ILE A 34 10.49 4.97 -2.14
C ILE A 34 10.07 3.50 -2.16
N THR A 35 9.28 3.04 -1.18
CA THR A 35 8.77 1.66 -1.13
C THR A 35 7.97 1.32 -2.39
N ALA A 36 7.09 2.23 -2.82
CA ALA A 36 6.28 2.05 -4.01
C ALA A 36 7.14 2.00 -5.28
N GLY A 37 8.08 2.94 -5.41
CA GLY A 37 8.99 3.01 -6.56
C GLY A 37 9.82 1.74 -6.69
N VAL A 38 10.48 1.31 -5.61
CA VAL A 38 11.27 0.08 -5.58
C VAL A 38 10.40 -1.13 -5.92
N SER A 39 9.21 -1.25 -5.34
CA SER A 39 8.30 -2.37 -5.59
C SER A 39 7.82 -2.44 -7.04
N LEU A 40 7.47 -1.29 -7.64
CA LEU A 40 7.02 -1.23 -9.03
C LEU A 40 8.15 -1.52 -10.02
N VAL A 41 9.36 -1.02 -9.75
CA VAL A 41 10.56 -1.34 -10.56
C VAL A 41 10.89 -2.83 -10.46
N LEU A 42 10.85 -3.41 -9.26
CA LEU A 42 11.03 -4.85 -9.07
C LEU A 42 9.96 -5.66 -9.81
N SER A 43 8.69 -5.25 -9.72
CA SER A 43 7.57 -5.89 -10.42
C SER A 43 7.80 -5.91 -11.94
N MET A 44 8.13 -4.75 -12.51
CA MET A 44 8.42 -4.64 -13.94
C MET A 44 9.65 -5.47 -14.33
N SER A 45 10.72 -5.44 -13.53
CA SER A 45 11.95 -6.20 -13.81
C SER A 45 11.72 -7.72 -13.81
N ILE A 46 10.84 -8.24 -12.93
CA ILE A 46 10.48 -9.65 -12.87
C ILE A 46 9.70 -10.05 -14.13
N ILE A 47 8.72 -9.24 -14.54
CA ILE A 47 7.91 -9.52 -15.73
C ILE A 47 8.80 -9.53 -16.98
N VAL A 48 9.68 -8.52 -17.14
CA VAL A 48 10.60 -8.43 -18.29
C VAL A 48 11.55 -9.63 -18.30
N HIS A 49 12.19 -9.98 -17.18
CA HIS A 49 13.09 -11.13 -17.16
C HIS A 49 12.40 -12.48 -17.37
N GLU A 50 11.14 -12.62 -16.95
CA GLU A 50 10.33 -13.81 -17.22
C GLU A 50 9.98 -13.92 -18.72
N MET A 51 10.00 -12.81 -19.47
CA MET A 51 9.91 -12.86 -20.94
C MET A 51 11.21 -13.33 -21.60
N TYR A 52 12.36 -13.17 -20.92
CA TYR A 52 13.68 -13.63 -21.35
C TYR A 52 14.11 -14.95 -20.66
N ASP A 53 13.16 -15.71 -20.10
CA ASP A 53 13.38 -17.01 -19.43
C ASP A 53 14.45 -17.00 -18.31
N ASN A 54 14.65 -15.85 -17.64
CA ASN A 54 15.62 -15.68 -16.56
C ASN A 54 14.94 -15.40 -15.20
N PRO A 55 14.32 -16.40 -14.55
CA PRO A 55 13.60 -16.22 -13.30
C PRO A 55 14.56 -15.92 -12.14
N SER A 56 14.40 -14.77 -11.49
CA SER A 56 15.18 -14.37 -10.32
C SER A 56 14.41 -14.63 -9.01
N ARG A 57 14.96 -15.47 -8.13
CA ARG A 57 14.34 -15.80 -6.83
C ARG A 57 14.41 -14.62 -5.84
N ILE A 58 15.55 -13.92 -5.83
CA ILE A 58 15.82 -12.81 -4.90
C ILE A 58 14.84 -11.66 -5.12
N ARG A 59 14.64 -11.22 -6.37
CA ARG A 59 13.71 -10.11 -6.67
C ARG A 59 12.26 -10.42 -6.28
N ARG A 60 11.81 -11.67 -6.48
CA ARG A 60 10.46 -12.10 -6.09
C ARG A 60 10.27 -12.02 -4.58
N LYS A 61 11.22 -12.57 -3.80
CA LYS A 61 11.16 -12.52 -2.34
C LYS A 61 11.25 -11.09 -1.80
N LEU A 62 12.11 -10.27 -2.38
CA LEU A 62 12.25 -8.85 -2.05
C LEU A 62 10.95 -8.07 -2.32
N LEU A 63 10.37 -8.24 -3.51
CA LEU A 63 9.09 -7.62 -3.89
C LEU A 63 7.95 -8.06 -2.97
N ASN A 64 7.95 -9.34 -2.59
CA ASN A 64 6.98 -9.88 -1.66
C ASN A 64 7.05 -9.18 -0.29
N SER A 65 8.27 -9.03 0.24
CA SER A 65 8.51 -8.40 1.54
C SER A 65 8.19 -6.91 1.56
N TYR A 66 8.58 -6.15 0.52
CA TYR A 66 8.22 -4.73 0.41
C TYR A 66 6.70 -4.53 0.29
N SER A 67 6.04 -5.35 -0.55
CA SER A 67 4.58 -5.29 -0.71
C SER A 67 3.85 -5.61 0.60
N ASP A 68 4.31 -6.58 1.38
CA ASP A 68 3.64 -6.94 2.64
C ASP A 68 3.76 -5.83 3.69
N GLN A 69 4.93 -5.21 3.81
CA GLN A 69 5.12 -4.07 4.71
C GLN A 69 4.26 -2.88 4.30
N GLN A 70 4.26 -2.54 3.01
CA GLN A 70 3.47 -1.41 2.53
C GLN A 70 1.97 -1.64 2.75
N LEU A 71 1.48 -2.87 2.59
CA LEU A 71 0.08 -3.23 2.83
C LEU A 71 -0.32 -3.03 4.29
N LEU A 72 0.49 -3.53 5.22
CA LEU A 72 0.22 -3.41 6.65
C LEU A 72 0.29 -1.96 7.12
N ILE A 73 1.29 -1.21 6.66
CA ILE A 73 1.43 0.22 6.98
C ILE A 73 0.24 1.01 6.43
N SER A 74 -0.17 0.76 5.19
CA SER A 74 -1.31 1.46 4.58
C SER A 74 -2.62 1.17 5.32
N ILE A 75 -2.88 -0.08 5.70
CA ILE A 75 -4.05 -0.45 6.51
C ILE A 75 -3.97 0.27 7.86
N GLY A 76 -2.81 0.24 8.53
CA GLY A 76 -2.60 0.88 9.82
C GLY A 76 -2.89 2.39 9.79
N ILE A 77 -2.29 3.12 8.85
CA ILE A 77 -2.52 4.57 8.70
C ILE A 77 -3.99 4.86 8.36
N SER A 78 -4.61 4.05 7.50
CA SER A 78 -6.03 4.20 7.15
C SER A 78 -6.94 3.98 8.35
N CYS A 79 -6.66 3.00 9.20
CA CYS A 79 -7.41 2.78 10.44
C CYS A 79 -7.24 3.94 11.44
N VAL A 80 -6.02 4.44 11.61
CA VAL A 80 -5.74 5.57 12.53
C VAL A 80 -6.44 6.84 12.06
N GLY A 81 -6.42 7.16 10.77
CA GLY A 81 -7.12 8.33 10.26
C GLY A 81 -8.64 8.23 10.44
N LEU A 82 -9.25 7.05 10.22
CA LEU A 82 -10.68 6.84 10.46
C LEU A 82 -11.04 6.94 11.95
N ALA A 83 -10.16 6.48 12.85
CA ALA A 83 -10.36 6.64 14.28
C ALA A 83 -10.33 8.11 14.71
N LYS A 84 -9.61 8.98 13.98
CA LYS A 84 -9.50 10.42 14.23
C LYS A 84 -10.40 11.28 13.33
N VAL A 85 -11.45 10.72 12.73
CA VAL A 85 -12.33 11.42 11.78
C VAL A 85 -13.00 12.69 12.37
N HIS A 86 -13.17 12.74 13.69
CA HIS A 86 -13.80 13.86 14.42
C HIS A 86 -12.84 15.00 14.74
N GLU A 87 -11.54 14.80 14.61
CA GLU A 87 -10.50 15.78 14.98
C GLU A 87 -9.63 16.18 13.78
N MET A 88 -9.43 15.25 12.84
CA MET A 88 -8.51 15.43 11.72
C MET A 88 -9.17 16.21 10.57
N VAL A 89 -8.39 17.11 9.97
CA VAL A 89 -8.84 17.97 8.86
C VAL A 89 -8.83 17.22 7.52
N PRO A 90 -9.62 17.68 6.52
CA PRO A 90 -9.69 17.08 5.18
C PRO A 90 -8.34 16.93 4.48
N TYR A 91 -7.40 17.85 4.73
CA TYR A 91 -6.03 17.80 4.18
C TYR A 91 -5.30 16.50 4.56
N HIS A 92 -5.20 16.16 5.85
CA HIS A 92 -4.53 14.92 6.28
C HIS A 92 -5.26 13.68 5.75
N PHE A 93 -6.59 13.71 5.71
CA PHE A 93 -7.40 12.66 5.10
C PHE A 93 -7.08 12.44 3.61
N PHE A 94 -6.87 13.53 2.86
CA PHE A 94 -6.47 13.48 1.46
C PHE A 94 -5.07 12.87 1.27
N ILE A 95 -4.11 13.23 2.13
CA ILE A 95 -2.77 12.64 2.10
C ILE A 95 -2.85 11.12 2.37
N ILE A 96 -3.57 10.69 3.41
CA ILE A 96 -3.80 9.26 3.70
C ILE A 96 -4.38 8.56 2.47
N TRP A 97 -5.43 9.13 1.88
CA TRP A 97 -6.07 8.55 0.71
C TRP A 97 -5.09 8.37 -0.45
N MET A 98 -4.26 9.36 -0.74
CA MET A 98 -3.27 9.25 -1.81
C MET A 98 -2.16 8.22 -1.51
N LEU A 99 -1.68 8.14 -0.27
CA LEU A 99 -0.71 7.13 0.16
C LEU A 99 -1.29 5.71 0.02
N THR A 100 -2.55 5.52 0.39
CA THR A 100 -3.26 4.25 0.24
C THR A 100 -3.53 3.91 -1.23
N ASN A 101 -3.86 4.87 -2.09
CA ASN A 101 -3.96 4.65 -3.54
C ASN A 101 -2.63 4.17 -4.15
N MET A 102 -1.51 4.76 -3.73
CA MET A 102 -0.18 4.32 -4.16
C MET A 102 0.12 2.90 -3.68
N SER A 103 -0.25 2.55 -2.44
CA SER A 103 -0.14 1.19 -1.91
C SER A 103 -0.95 0.19 -2.72
N LEU A 104 -2.21 0.52 -3.05
CA LEU A 104 -3.07 -0.33 -3.87
C LEU A 104 -2.48 -0.58 -5.26
N ALA A 105 -1.91 0.46 -5.90
CA ALA A 105 -1.24 0.30 -7.18
C ALA A 105 -0.07 -0.72 -7.08
N VAL A 106 0.73 -0.63 -6.02
CA VAL A 106 1.82 -1.59 -5.75
C VAL A 106 1.29 -3.01 -5.55
N HIS A 107 0.27 -3.19 -4.72
CA HIS A 107 -0.32 -4.51 -4.44
C HIS A 107 -0.95 -5.16 -5.68
N ASN A 108 -1.63 -4.37 -6.50
CA ASN A 108 -2.16 -4.86 -7.77
C ASN A 108 -1.03 -5.24 -8.74
N ALA A 109 0.05 -4.44 -8.81
CA ALA A 109 1.22 -4.78 -9.61
C ALA A 109 1.95 -6.03 -9.10
N THR A 110 2.03 -6.23 -7.78
CA THR A 110 2.69 -7.42 -7.19
C THR A 110 1.86 -8.68 -7.42
N LEU A 111 0.52 -8.60 -7.38
CA LEU A 111 -0.35 -9.70 -7.79
C LEU A 111 -0.10 -10.13 -9.23
N LEU A 112 0.09 -9.18 -10.15
CA LEU A 112 0.35 -9.49 -11.56
C LEU A 112 1.73 -10.14 -11.75
N ALA A 113 2.77 -9.64 -11.08
CA ALA A 113 4.15 -10.17 -11.20
C ALA A 113 4.37 -11.50 -10.48
N LEU A 114 3.75 -11.71 -9.31
CA LEU A 114 3.88 -12.94 -8.49
C LEU A 114 2.66 -13.88 -8.63
N ALA A 115 1.85 -13.73 -9.69
CA ALA A 115 0.66 -14.55 -9.92
C ALA A 115 0.93 -16.07 -9.99
N ARG A 116 2.18 -16.49 -10.23
CA ARG A 116 2.57 -17.91 -10.19
C ARG A 116 2.80 -18.37 -8.74
N ASP A 117 3.47 -17.55 -7.95
CA ASP A 117 3.87 -17.86 -6.57
C ASP A 117 2.63 -17.97 -5.67
N PHE A 118 1.67 -17.03 -5.75
CA PHE A 118 0.43 -17.10 -4.97
C PHE A 118 -0.52 -18.24 -5.37
N ARG A 119 -0.34 -18.82 -6.56
CA ARG A 119 -1.17 -19.96 -6.96
C ARG A 119 -0.69 -21.27 -6.37
N ARG A 120 0.58 -21.37 -5.97
CA ARG A 120 1.12 -22.56 -5.34
C ARG A 120 0.57 -22.71 -3.91
N ASP A 121 0.58 -21.62 -3.16
CA ASP A 121 0.28 -21.63 -1.73
C ASP A 121 -1.09 -20.97 -1.49
N TRP A 122 -2.15 -21.78 -1.34
CA TRP A 122 -3.53 -21.26 -1.29
C TRP A 122 -3.82 -20.41 -0.03
N VAL A 123 -3.20 -20.72 1.11
CA VAL A 123 -3.41 -19.96 2.36
C VAL A 123 -2.87 -18.53 2.23
N LEU A 124 -1.62 -18.39 1.77
CA LEU A 124 -0.99 -17.09 1.55
C LEU A 124 -1.75 -16.25 0.53
N ARG A 125 -2.33 -16.91 -0.49
CA ARG A 125 -3.22 -16.27 -1.44
C ARG A 125 -4.44 -15.64 -0.76
N TRP A 126 -5.18 -16.40 0.04
CA TRP A 126 -6.39 -15.88 0.68
C TRP A 126 -6.07 -14.80 1.71
N LEU A 127 -5.04 -15.01 2.54
CA LEU A 127 -4.59 -13.99 3.49
C LEU A 127 -4.31 -12.67 2.79
N ARG A 128 -3.51 -12.71 1.71
CA ARG A 128 -3.16 -11.53 0.92
C ARG A 128 -4.38 -10.91 0.25
N GLN A 129 -5.25 -11.71 -0.37
CA GLN A 129 -6.44 -11.23 -1.05
C GLN A 129 -7.41 -10.54 -0.07
N ILE A 130 -7.55 -11.07 1.14
CA ILE A 130 -8.37 -10.49 2.21
C ILE A 130 -7.77 -9.16 2.68
N LEU A 131 -6.45 -9.10 2.91
CA LEU A 131 -5.79 -7.85 3.32
C LEU A 131 -5.87 -6.77 2.23
N MET A 132 -5.70 -7.15 0.96
CA MET A 132 -5.88 -6.22 -0.16
C MET A 132 -7.33 -5.76 -0.32
N LEU A 133 -8.30 -6.66 -0.10
CA LEU A 133 -9.73 -6.29 -0.09
C LEU A 133 -10.05 -5.32 1.05
N LEU A 134 -9.49 -5.54 2.23
CA LEU A 134 -9.62 -4.63 3.37
C LEU A 134 -9.02 -3.27 3.04
N SER A 135 -7.80 -3.22 2.48
CA SER A 135 -7.16 -1.99 2.02
C SER A 135 -8.00 -1.26 0.97
N LEU A 136 -8.60 -1.98 0.02
CA LEU A 136 -9.50 -1.42 -0.98
C LEU A 136 -10.78 -0.85 -0.36
N SER A 137 -11.38 -1.54 0.62
CA SER A 137 -12.57 -1.05 1.32
C SER A 137 -12.26 0.22 2.10
N LEU A 138 -11.11 0.27 2.80
CA LEU A 138 -10.66 1.45 3.51
C LEU A 138 -10.45 2.62 2.53
N ASN A 139 -9.71 2.38 1.43
CA ASN A 139 -9.47 3.41 0.41
C ASN A 139 -10.76 3.95 -0.21
N THR A 140 -11.75 3.08 -0.43
CA THR A 140 -13.07 3.46 -0.95
C THR A 140 -13.81 4.33 0.04
N THR A 141 -13.81 3.97 1.33
CA THR A 141 -14.39 4.80 2.40
C THR A 141 -13.76 6.19 2.40
N TYR A 142 -12.42 6.31 2.43
CA TYR A 142 -11.73 7.60 2.32
C TYR A 142 -12.13 8.37 1.06
N GLY A 143 -12.25 7.68 -0.08
CA GLY A 143 -12.71 8.27 -1.33
C GLY A 143 -14.11 8.90 -1.22
N VAL A 144 -15.04 8.28 -0.48
CA VAL A 144 -16.38 8.84 -0.22
C VAL A 144 -16.31 10.09 0.65
N PHE A 145 -15.49 10.09 1.72
CA PHE A 145 -15.25 11.28 2.55
C PHE A 145 -14.70 12.44 1.72
N ILE A 146 -13.69 12.18 0.89
CA ILE A 146 -13.10 13.20 0.01
C ILE A 146 -14.10 13.68 -1.04
N LEU A 147 -14.89 12.77 -1.64
CA LEU A 147 -15.90 13.12 -2.64
C LEU A 147 -16.96 14.06 -2.06
N GLN A 148 -17.40 13.80 -0.82
CA GLN A 148 -18.30 14.71 -0.12
C GLN A 148 -17.63 16.03 0.27
N GLY A 149 -16.34 16.00 0.61
CA GLY A 149 -15.58 17.22 0.89
C GLY A 149 -15.49 18.12 -0.34
N VAL A 150 -15.34 17.53 -1.53
CA VAL A 150 -15.35 18.24 -2.82
C VAL A 150 -16.75 18.77 -3.15
N SER A 151 -17.79 17.96 -2.96
CA SER A 151 -19.18 18.37 -3.30
C SER A 151 -19.68 19.52 -2.44
N SER A 152 -19.20 19.59 -1.19
CA SER A 152 -19.55 20.63 -0.21
C SER A 152 -18.57 21.82 -0.19
N ASN A 153 -17.59 21.85 -1.11
CA ASN A 153 -16.52 22.85 -1.19
C ASN A 153 -15.77 23.10 0.13
N MET A 154 -15.52 22.03 0.91
CA MET A 154 -14.85 22.10 2.22
C MET A 154 -13.40 21.66 2.19
N GLN A 155 -12.78 21.63 1.01
CA GLN A 155 -11.40 21.15 0.86
C GLN A 155 -10.38 22.04 1.59
N GLU A 156 -10.67 23.34 1.69
CA GLU A 156 -9.82 24.33 2.37
C GLU A 156 -10.32 24.69 3.78
N SER A 157 -11.36 23.99 4.26
CA SER A 157 -11.92 24.24 5.58
C SER A 157 -11.04 23.61 6.67
N LYS A 158 -10.84 24.37 7.75
CA LYS A 158 -10.17 23.90 8.99
C LYS A 158 -11.05 22.97 9.85
N LEU A 159 -12.29 22.74 9.44
CA LEU A 159 -13.25 21.92 10.17
C LEU A 159 -12.86 20.43 10.05
N PRO A 160 -13.16 19.62 11.08
CA PRO A 160 -12.97 18.18 11.01
C PRO A 160 -13.71 17.56 9.83
N VAL A 161 -13.14 16.52 9.23
CA VAL A 161 -13.73 15.88 8.04
C VAL A 161 -15.12 15.30 8.32
N ALA A 162 -15.41 14.88 9.56
CA ALA A 162 -16.74 14.42 9.97
C ALA A 162 -17.86 15.46 9.74
N CYS A 163 -17.53 16.75 9.70
CA CYS A 163 -18.51 17.84 9.53
C CYS A 163 -19.11 17.91 8.12
N VAL A 164 -18.60 17.14 7.16
CA VAL A 164 -19.09 17.18 5.77
C VAL A 164 -20.51 16.65 5.59
N TRP A 165 -21.02 15.85 6.52
CA TRP A 165 -22.43 15.45 6.53
C TRP A 165 -23.36 16.48 7.18
N ILE A 166 -22.83 17.46 7.90
CA ILE A 166 -23.63 18.44 8.67
C ILE A 166 -23.67 19.78 7.94
N VAL A 167 -22.53 20.25 7.43
CA VAL A 167 -22.39 21.56 6.80
C VAL A 167 -22.68 21.51 5.29
N GLY A 168 -22.83 20.31 4.72
CA GLY A 168 -22.89 20.05 3.28
C GLY A 168 -24.04 20.71 2.48
N ASP A 169 -25.06 21.26 3.15
CA ASP A 169 -26.17 21.95 2.48
C ASP A 169 -25.96 23.47 2.30
N ALA A 170 -25.00 24.08 2.99
CA ALA A 170 -24.83 25.55 2.99
C ALA A 170 -24.03 26.09 1.79
N GLY A 171 -23.37 25.24 1.01
CA GLY A 171 -22.38 25.65 0.00
C GLY A 171 -22.45 24.85 -1.30
N LYS A 172 -23.58 24.91 -2.03
CA LYS A 172 -23.62 24.51 -3.45
C LYS A 172 -22.88 25.54 -4.31
N GLY A 173 -21.55 25.60 -4.15
CA GLY A 173 -20.65 26.41 -4.96
C GLY A 173 -20.35 25.77 -6.32
N SER A 174 -19.98 26.60 -7.29
CA SER A 174 -19.67 26.23 -8.68
C SER A 174 -18.68 25.06 -8.74
N GLN A 175 -19.11 23.98 -9.39
CA GLN A 175 -18.43 22.70 -9.47
C GLN A 175 -16.97 22.83 -9.94
N THR A 176 -16.01 22.49 -9.10
CA THR A 176 -14.66 22.06 -9.53
C THR A 176 -14.77 20.66 -10.12
N GLY A 177 -15.53 20.52 -11.23
CA GLY A 177 -15.93 19.23 -11.81
C GLY A 177 -14.74 18.31 -12.14
N LEU A 178 -13.55 18.87 -12.32
CA LEU A 178 -12.32 18.13 -12.57
C LEU A 178 -11.83 17.34 -11.35
N SER A 179 -11.95 17.87 -10.13
CA SER A 179 -11.57 17.14 -8.91
C SER A 179 -12.62 16.10 -8.54
N TYR A 180 -13.90 16.41 -8.73
CA TYR A 180 -15.01 15.49 -8.43
C TYR A 180 -14.99 14.27 -9.36
N PHE A 181 -14.89 14.49 -10.67
CA PHE A 181 -14.79 13.43 -11.67
C PHE A 181 -13.50 12.61 -11.50
N GLY A 182 -12.38 13.27 -11.15
CA GLY A 182 -11.12 12.62 -10.86
C GLY A 182 -11.23 11.60 -9.72
N THR A 183 -11.83 12.00 -8.59
CA THR A 183 -11.99 11.12 -7.42
C THR A 183 -12.86 9.89 -7.74
N ILE A 184 -13.99 10.07 -8.43
CA ILE A 184 -14.84 8.94 -8.87
C ILE A 184 -14.06 8.00 -9.80
N SER A 185 -13.33 8.57 -10.75
CA SER A 185 -12.54 7.80 -11.71
C SER A 185 -11.48 6.94 -11.01
N VAL A 186 -10.79 7.49 -10.00
CA VAL A 186 -9.78 6.76 -9.21
C VAL A 186 -10.41 5.63 -8.39
N ILE A 187 -11.55 5.87 -7.74
CA ILE A 187 -12.26 4.83 -6.97
C ILE A 187 -12.69 3.69 -7.90
N ALA A 188 -13.35 4.02 -9.01
CA ALA A 188 -13.81 3.02 -9.98
C ALA A 188 -12.64 2.24 -10.59
N ALA A 189 -11.56 2.92 -10.95
CA ALA A 189 -10.36 2.30 -11.51
C ALA A 189 -9.74 1.28 -10.54
N ASN A 190 -9.60 1.62 -9.25
CA ASN A 190 -9.05 0.69 -8.25
C ASN A 190 -9.92 -0.56 -8.09
N ILE A 191 -11.25 -0.41 -8.05
CA ILE A 191 -12.19 -1.54 -7.95
C ILE A 191 -12.07 -2.45 -9.18
N ILE A 192 -12.11 -1.87 -10.38
CA ILE A 192 -12.02 -2.61 -11.65
C ILE A 192 -10.70 -3.37 -11.72
N VAL A 193 -9.59 -2.69 -11.44
CA VAL A 193 -8.25 -3.29 -11.46
C VAL A 193 -8.14 -4.44 -10.47
N PHE A 194 -8.64 -4.27 -9.25
CA PHE A 194 -8.61 -5.33 -8.25
C PHE A 194 -9.41 -6.56 -8.70
N ILE A 195 -10.60 -6.36 -9.25
CA ILE A 195 -11.42 -7.46 -9.79
C ILE A 195 -10.69 -8.17 -10.93
N LEU A 196 -10.11 -7.41 -11.88
CA LEU A 196 -9.38 -7.97 -13.01
C LEU A 196 -8.12 -8.73 -12.57
N ALA A 197 -7.36 -8.19 -11.60
CA ALA A 197 -6.19 -8.85 -11.03
C ALA A 197 -6.56 -10.14 -10.29
N SER A 198 -7.65 -10.11 -9.52
CA SER A 198 -8.21 -11.28 -8.82
C SER A 198 -8.68 -12.35 -9.80
N TRP A 199 -9.41 -11.94 -10.83
CA TRP A 199 -9.88 -12.82 -11.89
C TRP A 199 -8.71 -13.48 -12.63
N TYR A 200 -7.68 -12.70 -12.97
CA TYR A 200 -6.45 -13.21 -13.59
C TYR A 200 -5.76 -14.28 -12.73
N LEU A 201 -5.78 -14.10 -11.40
CA LEU A 201 -5.18 -15.06 -10.48
C LEU A 201 -5.95 -16.40 -10.44
N HIS A 202 -7.29 -16.37 -10.52
CA HIS A 202 -8.12 -17.56 -10.44
C HIS A 202 -8.30 -18.29 -11.78
N HIS A 203 -8.29 -17.57 -12.91
CA HIS A 203 -8.62 -18.16 -14.20
C HIS A 203 -7.43 -18.91 -14.84
N LYS A 204 -7.43 -20.25 -14.75
CA LYS A 204 -6.32 -21.11 -15.24
C LYS A 204 -6.15 -21.09 -16.76
N GLY A 205 -7.23 -20.97 -17.54
CA GLY A 205 -7.21 -21.05 -19.00
C GLY A 205 -6.54 -19.87 -19.70
N PHE A 206 -6.55 -18.69 -19.08
CA PHE A 206 -6.02 -17.46 -19.68
C PHE A 206 -4.48 -17.42 -19.72
N ARG A 207 -3.81 -18.29 -18.95
CA ARG A 207 -2.35 -18.34 -18.81
C ARG A 207 -1.61 -18.75 -20.09
N ARG A 208 -2.22 -19.62 -20.92
CA ARG A 208 -1.50 -20.25 -22.05
C ARG A 208 -1.39 -19.34 -23.27
N THR A 209 -2.10 -18.21 -23.27
CA THR A 209 -2.13 -17.28 -24.40
C THR A 209 -1.04 -16.22 -24.25
N ARG A 210 -0.53 -15.70 -25.38
CA ARG A 210 0.37 -14.54 -25.41
C ARG A 210 -0.27 -13.30 -24.75
N LEU A 211 -1.60 -13.24 -24.69
CA LEU A 211 -2.36 -12.17 -24.06
C LEU A 211 -2.09 -12.06 -22.55
N SER A 212 -1.76 -13.16 -21.86
CA SER A 212 -1.42 -13.11 -20.43
C SER A 212 -0.19 -12.24 -20.14
N ARG A 213 0.83 -12.30 -21.00
CA ARG A 213 2.05 -11.48 -20.89
C ARG A 213 1.75 -10.01 -21.16
N ALA A 214 0.97 -9.74 -22.21
CA ALA A 214 0.53 -8.38 -22.52
C ALA A 214 -0.29 -7.77 -21.37
N PHE A 215 -1.20 -8.55 -20.78
CA PHE A 215 -2.00 -8.14 -19.63
C PHE A 215 -1.14 -7.80 -18.41
N GLN A 216 -0.11 -8.60 -18.09
CA GLN A 216 0.82 -8.30 -17.01
C GLN A 216 1.60 -7.00 -17.24
N VAL A 217 2.15 -6.82 -18.44
CA VAL A 217 2.93 -5.62 -18.78
C VAL A 217 2.05 -4.37 -18.75
N VAL A 218 0.91 -4.40 -19.45
CA VAL A 218 -0.02 -3.27 -19.51
C VAL A 218 -0.59 -2.94 -18.13
N GLY A 219 -1.00 -3.97 -17.37
CA GLY A 219 -1.50 -3.79 -16.01
C GLY A 219 -0.47 -3.13 -15.09
N THR A 220 0.78 -3.59 -15.11
CA THR A 220 1.87 -2.99 -14.31
C THR A 220 2.19 -1.56 -14.75
N LEU A 221 2.15 -1.25 -16.05
CA LEU A 221 2.34 0.12 -16.55
C LEU A 221 1.23 1.07 -16.09
N ILE A 222 -0.03 0.62 -16.12
CA ILE A 222 -1.17 1.39 -15.60
C ILE A 222 -0.99 1.63 -14.09
N MET A 223 -0.58 0.62 -13.33
CA MET A 223 -0.32 0.78 -11.89
C MET A 223 0.82 1.76 -11.62
N MET A 224 1.88 1.69 -12.43
CA MET A 224 3.01 2.61 -12.33
C MET A 224 2.58 4.05 -12.62
N ALA A 225 1.80 4.28 -13.67
CA ALA A 225 1.26 5.61 -13.97
C ALA A 225 0.36 6.14 -12.85
N SER A 226 -0.51 5.29 -12.29
CA SER A 226 -1.36 5.64 -11.14
C SER A 226 -0.54 6.03 -9.91
N ALA A 227 0.48 5.23 -9.56
CA ALA A 227 1.36 5.51 -8.43
C ALA A 227 2.15 6.81 -8.60
N ILE A 228 2.66 7.09 -9.81
CA ILE A 228 3.34 8.35 -10.13
C ILE A 228 2.38 9.54 -9.99
N GLY A 229 1.14 9.39 -10.48
CA GLY A 229 0.10 10.40 -10.34
C GLY A 229 -0.22 10.71 -8.87
N ALA A 230 -0.41 9.68 -8.05
CA ALA A 230 -0.64 9.81 -6.61
C ALA A 230 0.55 10.47 -5.89
N ALA A 231 1.78 10.01 -6.17
CA ALA A 231 2.99 10.57 -5.57
C ALA A 231 3.17 12.05 -5.91
N THR A 232 2.95 12.42 -7.18
CA THR A 232 3.03 13.81 -7.63
C THR A 232 1.99 14.68 -6.92
N ARG A 233 0.75 14.19 -6.80
CA ARG A 233 -0.32 14.89 -6.08
C ARG A 233 0.00 15.07 -4.59
N VAL A 234 0.58 14.07 -3.93
CA VAL A 234 1.00 14.17 -2.53
C VAL A 234 2.09 15.21 -2.34
N ILE A 235 3.12 15.22 -3.20
CA ILE A 235 4.22 16.18 -3.10
C ILE A 235 3.73 17.61 -3.29
N ILE A 236 2.82 17.83 -4.24
CA ILE A 236 2.26 19.16 -4.52
C ILE A 236 1.30 19.61 -3.41
N ALA A 237 0.59 18.69 -2.76
CA ALA A 237 -0.41 19.06 -1.74
C ALA A 237 0.16 19.18 -0.32
N SER A 238 1.36 18.67 -0.04
CA SER A 238 1.86 18.50 1.33
C SER A 238 2.63 19.72 1.86
N ASP A 239 2.34 20.10 3.10
CA ASP A 239 3.05 21.17 3.81
C ASP A 239 4.49 20.79 4.16
N ALA A 240 4.78 19.50 4.32
CA ALA A 240 6.14 18.97 4.50
C ALA A 240 7.13 19.39 3.37
N TRP A 241 6.63 19.80 2.20
CA TRP A 241 7.41 20.34 1.08
C TRP A 241 7.19 21.84 0.83
N GLY A 242 6.43 22.51 1.68
CA GLY A 242 6.14 23.95 1.59
C GLY A 242 4.98 24.32 0.66
N ASN A 243 4.22 23.34 0.15
CA ASN A 243 3.05 23.55 -0.72
C ASN A 243 1.74 23.19 0.02
N GLY A 244 1.68 23.47 1.32
CA GLY A 244 0.60 23.03 2.22
C GLY A 244 -0.80 23.57 1.88
N PRO A 245 -1.79 23.31 2.75
CA PRO A 245 -3.13 23.84 2.58
C PRO A 245 -3.13 25.38 2.56
N ALA A 246 -4.22 25.99 2.08
CA ALA A 246 -4.37 27.45 1.99
C ALA A 246 -4.27 28.20 3.34
N TYR A 247 -4.25 27.46 4.45
CA TYR A 247 -4.08 27.98 5.81
C TYR A 247 -2.79 27.45 6.44
N GLU A 248 -2.19 28.25 7.32
CA GLU A 248 -0.99 27.86 8.07
C GLU A 248 -1.34 26.89 9.20
N LEU A 249 -0.52 25.85 9.35
CA LEU A 249 -0.59 24.91 10.47
C LEU A 249 0.04 25.55 11.71
N GLN A 250 -0.41 25.16 12.90
CA GLN A 250 0.05 25.72 14.16
C GLN A 250 1.56 25.46 14.42
N ASP A 251 2.09 24.39 13.85
CA ASP A 251 3.42 23.86 14.12
C ASP A 251 4.08 23.26 12.86
N ASP A 252 5.42 23.23 12.88
CA ASP A 252 6.25 22.65 11.80
C ASP A 252 6.42 21.12 11.90
N GLY A 253 5.54 20.41 12.61
CA GLY A 253 5.69 18.97 12.87
C GLY A 253 5.77 18.11 11.60
N GLU A 254 5.16 18.55 10.50
CA GLU A 254 5.24 17.89 9.19
C GLU A 254 6.60 18.08 8.49
N LYS A 255 7.24 19.24 8.70
CA LYS A 255 8.54 19.61 8.09
C LYS A 255 9.72 19.03 8.87
N ARG A 256 9.56 18.85 10.19
CA ARG A 256 10.61 18.34 11.09
C ARG A 256 10.59 16.81 11.15
N TRP A 257 11.78 16.23 11.31
CA TRP A 257 11.94 14.79 11.47
C TRP A 257 11.52 14.34 12.88
N GLY A 258 10.44 13.58 12.96
CA GLY A 258 9.98 12.94 14.18
C GLY A 258 10.37 11.46 14.27
N PHE A 259 10.21 10.86 15.46
CA PHE A 259 10.48 9.43 15.69
C PHE A 259 9.70 8.52 14.74
N GLY A 260 8.39 8.76 14.57
CA GLY A 260 7.55 7.97 13.67
C GLY A 260 8.00 8.04 12.20
N GLN A 261 8.42 9.22 11.76
CA GLN A 261 8.93 9.44 10.40
C GLN A 261 10.25 8.70 10.15
N LEU A 262 11.16 8.70 11.14
CA LEU A 262 12.41 7.94 11.08
C LEU A 262 12.16 6.43 11.14
N LEU A 263 11.20 5.99 11.96
CA LEU A 263 10.82 4.59 12.05
C LEU A 263 10.28 4.09 10.70
N SER A 264 9.42 4.87 10.02
CA SER A 264 8.94 4.53 8.67
C SER A 264 10.08 4.36 7.67
N MET A 265 11.13 5.17 7.76
CA MET A 265 12.32 5.04 6.93
C MET A 265 13.16 3.82 7.29
N LEU A 266 13.30 3.51 8.57
CA LEU A 266 14.08 2.36 9.04
C LEU A 266 13.47 1.04 8.56
N VAL A 267 12.14 0.93 8.58
CA VAL A 267 11.41 -0.26 8.11
C VAL A 267 11.71 -0.55 6.62
N LEU A 268 11.99 0.48 5.81
CA LEU A 268 12.40 0.30 4.40
C LEU A 268 13.67 -0.56 4.24
N ILE A 269 14.52 -0.60 5.27
CA ILE A 269 15.80 -1.33 5.26
C ILE A 269 15.58 -2.83 5.53
N PHE A 270 14.48 -3.22 6.19
CA PHE A 270 14.26 -4.61 6.60
C PHE A 270 14.27 -5.62 5.42
N PRO A 271 13.64 -5.37 4.27
CA PRO A 271 13.76 -6.24 3.10
C PRO A 271 15.18 -6.40 2.59
N LEU A 272 16.00 -5.35 2.70
CA LEU A 272 17.40 -5.39 2.25
C LEU A 272 18.24 -6.27 3.16
N VAL A 273 18.01 -6.21 4.48
CA VAL A 273 18.67 -7.12 5.43
C VAL A 273 18.32 -8.56 5.08
N SER A 274 17.05 -8.88 4.87
CA SER A 274 16.63 -10.22 4.45
C SER A 274 17.23 -10.64 3.10
N MET A 275 17.45 -9.70 2.18
CA MET A 275 18.16 -9.95 0.93
C MET A 275 19.61 -10.38 1.17
N THR A 276 20.31 -9.70 2.08
CA THR A 276 21.72 -10.02 2.38
C THR A 276 21.87 -11.40 3.00
N GLU A 277 20.95 -11.82 3.85
CA GLU A 277 20.90 -13.16 4.44
C GLU A 277 20.71 -14.25 3.36
N ILE A 278 19.86 -13.98 2.36
CA ILE A 278 19.65 -14.90 1.21
C ILE A 278 20.91 -15.01 0.36
N ILE A 279 21.59 -13.89 0.08
CA ILE A 279 22.84 -13.88 -0.70
C ILE A 279 23.95 -14.63 0.04
N ARG A 280 24.00 -14.51 1.37
CA ARG A 280 24.94 -15.25 2.22
C ARG A 280 24.62 -16.75 2.34
N GLY A 281 23.44 -17.18 1.89
CA GLY A 281 23.02 -18.58 1.95
C GLY A 281 22.44 -19.02 3.30
N GLU A 282 22.20 -18.08 4.21
CA GLU A 282 21.61 -18.35 5.53
C GLU A 282 20.12 -18.73 5.42
N ILE A 283 19.44 -18.32 4.32
CA ILE A 283 18.05 -18.67 4.04
C ILE A 283 17.92 -19.32 2.66
N GLY A 284 17.63 -20.62 2.64
CA GLY A 284 17.29 -21.36 1.41
C GLY A 284 15.95 -20.91 0.81
N VAL A 285 15.94 -20.56 -0.49
CA VAL A 285 14.70 -20.24 -1.22
C VAL A 285 14.36 -21.41 -2.14
N LYS A 286 13.18 -22.03 -1.93
CA LYS A 286 12.68 -23.15 -2.73
C LYS A 286 12.73 -22.83 -4.24
N GLU A 287 13.11 -23.82 -5.05
CA GLU A 287 13.18 -23.67 -6.49
C GLU A 287 11.78 -23.39 -7.07
N CYS A 288 11.70 -22.42 -8.00
CA CYS A 288 10.53 -22.27 -8.85
C CYS A 288 10.82 -23.11 -10.10
N ASP A 289 10.35 -24.35 -10.12
CA ASP A 289 10.48 -25.20 -11.31
C ASP A 289 9.71 -24.56 -12.46
N LEU A 290 10.46 -24.10 -13.47
CA LEU A 290 9.92 -23.60 -14.74
C LEU A 290 9.57 -24.75 -15.70
N SER A 291 9.76 -26.01 -15.29
CA SER A 291 9.75 -27.19 -16.17
C SER A 291 8.68 -28.25 -15.87
N SER A 292 7.85 -28.14 -14.82
CA SER A 292 6.89 -29.23 -14.51
C SER A 292 5.58 -29.10 -15.28
N ASN A 293 5.56 -29.79 -16.42
CA ASN A 293 4.39 -30.12 -17.20
C ASN A 293 3.84 -31.49 -16.75
N THR A 294 3.49 -31.64 -15.47
CA THR A 294 2.78 -32.79 -14.86
C THR A 294 2.54 -32.40 -13.40
N GLY A 295 1.30 -32.27 -12.93
CA GLY A 295 0.49 -33.39 -12.48
C GLY A 295 0.67 -33.56 -10.96
N SER A 296 -0.31 -33.08 -10.18
CA SER A 296 -0.53 -33.30 -8.74
C SER A 296 0.66 -33.14 -7.78
N ASP A 297 0.64 -32.12 -6.92
CA ASP A 297 1.28 -32.20 -5.60
C ASP A 297 0.62 -31.24 -4.61
N THR A 298 -0.23 -31.81 -3.75
CA THR A 298 -0.66 -31.23 -2.48
C THR A 298 0.55 -31.13 -1.53
N GLU A 299 0.78 -29.95 -0.97
CA GLU A 299 1.93 -29.54 -0.13
C GLU A 299 2.20 -30.33 1.17
N MET A 300 1.53 -31.45 1.47
CA MET A 300 1.76 -32.22 2.69
C MET A 300 2.57 -33.51 2.54
N GLY A 301 2.94 -33.93 1.31
CA GLY A 301 3.69 -35.18 1.10
C GLY A 301 5.20 -35.10 1.33
N ASN A 302 5.82 -33.92 1.18
CA ASN A 302 7.27 -33.83 0.98
C ASN A 302 8.10 -33.45 2.22
N TYR A 303 7.48 -33.36 3.40
CA TYR A 303 8.21 -33.21 4.67
C TYR A 303 8.81 -34.52 5.19
N ARG A 304 8.58 -35.66 4.51
CA ARG A 304 9.06 -36.98 4.94
C ARG A 304 10.37 -37.44 4.27
N GLY A 305 10.88 -36.71 3.28
CA GLY A 305 12.05 -37.12 2.48
C GLY A 305 13.39 -36.49 2.88
N SER A 306 13.41 -35.52 3.80
CA SER A 306 14.64 -34.80 4.19
C SER A 306 14.88 -34.85 5.71
N VAL A 307 14.53 -35.97 6.34
CA VAL A 307 15.03 -36.30 7.69
C VAL A 307 16.33 -37.08 7.51
N ASN A 308 17.38 -36.37 7.08
CA ASN A 308 18.78 -36.78 7.25
C ASN A 308 19.72 -35.63 6.85
N SER A 309 19.54 -34.46 7.47
CA SER A 309 20.68 -33.63 7.85
C SER A 309 20.22 -32.57 8.84
N SER A 310 20.79 -32.66 10.05
CA SER A 310 21.02 -31.58 11.02
C SER A 310 19.93 -30.51 11.25
N SER A 311 19.32 -30.63 12.43
CA SER A 311 18.73 -29.59 13.29
C SER A 311 18.95 -28.13 12.90
N GLN A 312 17.86 -27.40 12.69
CA GLN A 312 17.62 -25.98 13.04
C GLN A 312 16.18 -25.67 12.58
N GLY A 313 15.20 -25.38 13.43
CA GLY A 313 15.21 -24.37 14.47
C GLY A 313 14.32 -23.23 13.97
N LEU A 314 13.06 -23.20 14.42
CA LEU A 314 12.06 -22.20 14.06
C LEU A 314 12.46 -20.87 14.72
N VAL A 315 13.15 -19.98 14.00
CA VAL A 315 13.62 -18.70 14.56
C VAL A 315 12.52 -17.66 14.44
N PHE A 316 11.65 -17.64 15.44
CA PHE A 316 10.79 -16.50 15.77
C PHE A 316 11.37 -15.91 17.07
N PHE A 317 11.87 -14.68 16.98
CA PHE A 317 12.64 -13.93 18.00
C PHE A 317 14.04 -14.49 18.35
N GLY A 318 15.01 -13.58 18.31
CA GLY A 318 16.40 -13.87 18.65
C GLY A 318 16.56 -14.35 20.09
N VAL A 319 17.17 -15.52 20.23
CA VAL A 319 17.94 -15.91 21.41
C VAL A 319 19.20 -16.61 20.92
N GLN A 320 20.34 -16.01 21.23
CA GLN A 320 21.68 -16.52 20.97
C GLN A 320 21.99 -17.60 22.02
N ASN A 321 21.96 -18.87 21.64
CA ASN A 321 22.44 -19.93 22.52
C ASN A 321 23.97 -20.05 22.41
N ASN A 322 24.66 -19.45 23.38
CA ASN A 322 26.01 -19.83 23.74
C ASN A 322 26.00 -21.29 24.23
N SER A 323 26.79 -22.16 23.59
CA SER A 323 27.29 -23.37 24.24
C SER A 323 28.81 -23.32 24.21
N PHE A 324 29.39 -22.99 25.36
CA PHE A 324 30.72 -23.46 25.70
C PHE A 324 30.67 -24.99 25.89
N LYS A 325 31.84 -25.62 25.71
CA LYS A 325 32.12 -27.04 25.96
C LYS A 325 31.69 -27.49 27.36
#